data_AF-D8F925-F1
#
_entry.id   AF-D8F925-F1
#
_cell.length_a   1.000
_cell.length_b   1.000
_cell.length_c   1.000
_cell.angle_alpha   90.00
_cell.angle_beta   90.00
_cell.angle_gamma   90.00
#
_symmetry.space_group_name_H-M   'P 1'
#
loop_
_entity.id
_entity.type
_entity.pdbx_description
1 polymer ?
#
loop_
_entity_poly.entity_id
_entity_poly.type
_entity_poly.pdbx_seq_one_letter_code
_entity_poly.pdbx_strand_id
1 'polypeptide(L)'
;IYLFNVLRCLNTLFGLNINKRRFYTFMASNKIPWHNLWAALWHLIPDPLSDGRLMIALDDFINPKTGRNIFGCSHIFDHAAKDNQSKYPWAQNVVLIGLLKVIKGRWACLPLSQRFYLPQKAINAKSDNMRVAGKVVSFQTKLQQAVEMVIQVAQHFAGVDIIIVCDSWFGNNGLFKPLRTKLGNFVHLLSRLRSNTVLYSIPKIGSSKKPGRPKKYGSRLGSCAEMAAAFMAYASTYHVFLYGKYREV
;
A
#
# COMPACT_ATOMS: atom_id res chain seq x y z
N ILE A 1 -5.44 2.99 -19.40
CA ILE A 1 -4.22 2.76 -20.21
C ILE A 1 -4.55 1.68 -21.23
N TYR A 2 -4.61 2.05 -22.51
CA TYR A 2 -5.01 1.14 -23.58
C TYR A 2 -3.97 0.02 -23.71
N LEU A 3 -4.40 -1.24 -23.62
CA LEU A 3 -3.56 -2.45 -23.78
C LEU A 3 -2.71 -2.41 -25.07
N PHE A 4 -3.18 -1.71 -26.09
CA PHE A 4 -2.45 -1.43 -27.32
C PHE A 4 -1.13 -0.68 -27.09
N ASN A 5 -1.09 0.30 -26.17
CA ASN A 5 0.13 1.04 -25.85
C ASN A 5 1.17 0.13 -25.18
N VAL A 6 0.73 -0.80 -24.34
CA VAL A 6 1.62 -1.78 -23.70
C VAL A 6 2.26 -2.68 -24.75
N LEU A 7 1.46 -3.24 -25.67
CA LEU A 7 1.98 -4.05 -26.77
C LEU A 7 2.97 -3.27 -27.63
N ARG A 8 2.65 -2.01 -27.97
CA ARG A 8 3.57 -1.14 -28.72
C ARG A 8 4.87 -0.92 -27.98
N CYS A 9 4.84 -0.65 -26.68
CA CYS A 9 6.04 -0.48 -25.86
C CYS A 9 6.89 -1.76 -25.81
N LEU A 10 6.27 -2.94 -25.64
CA LEU A 10 6.98 -4.23 -25.65
C LEU A 10 7.75 -4.44 -26.97
N ASN A 11 7.12 -4.12 -28.10
CA ASN A 11 7.76 -4.31 -29.40
C ASN A 11 8.83 -3.24 -29.69
N THR A 12 8.57 -1.98 -29.36
CA THR A 12 9.43 -0.85 -29.74
C THR A 12 10.56 -0.58 -28.77
N LEU A 13 10.29 -0.63 -27.46
CA LEU A 13 11.29 -0.30 -26.42
C LEU A 13 12.11 -1.51 -25.99
N PHE A 14 11.50 -2.70 -26.00
CA PHE A 14 12.13 -3.93 -25.53
C PHE A 14 12.47 -4.91 -26.67
N GLY A 15 12.13 -4.58 -27.92
CA GLY A 15 12.46 -5.40 -29.09
C GLY A 15 11.74 -6.75 -29.13
N LEU A 16 10.68 -6.95 -28.33
CA LEU A 16 9.98 -8.22 -28.27
C LEU A 16 9.08 -8.38 -29.50
N ASN A 17 9.29 -9.41 -30.32
CA ASN A 17 8.44 -9.65 -31.49
C ASN A 17 7.15 -10.41 -31.09
N ILE A 18 6.19 -9.69 -30.49
CA ILE A 18 4.91 -10.25 -30.04
C ILE A 18 3.77 -9.76 -30.94
N ASN A 19 3.02 -10.70 -31.52
CA ASN A 19 1.82 -10.37 -32.28
C ASN A 19 0.61 -10.10 -31.36
N LYS A 20 -0.39 -9.39 -31.89
CA LYS A 20 -1.62 -9.03 -31.16
C LYS A 20 -2.30 -10.26 -30.56
N ARG A 21 -2.45 -11.35 -31.32
CA ARG A 21 -3.13 -12.57 -30.86
C ARG A 21 -2.48 -13.13 -29.60
N ARG A 22 -1.17 -13.37 -29.62
CA ARG A 22 -0.41 -13.88 -28.47
C ARG A 22 -0.52 -12.97 -27.25
N PHE A 23 -0.36 -11.66 -27.47
CA PHE A 23 -0.47 -10.67 -26.40
C PHE A 23 -1.86 -10.70 -25.72
N TYR A 24 -2.95 -10.62 -26.49
CA TYR A 24 -4.29 -10.62 -25.91
C TYR A 24 -4.67 -11.99 -25.30
N THR A 25 -4.22 -13.11 -25.89
CA THR A 25 -4.38 -14.44 -25.27
C THR A 25 -3.67 -14.52 -23.92
N PHE A 26 -2.45 -13.97 -23.82
CA PHE A 26 -1.74 -13.89 -22.55
C PHE A 26 -2.48 -13.02 -21.53
N MET A 27 -2.87 -11.80 -21.91
CA MET A 27 -3.56 -10.87 -21.01
C MET A 27 -4.93 -11.36 -20.54
N ALA A 28 -5.62 -12.18 -21.35
CA ALA A 28 -6.90 -12.79 -21.00
C ALA A 28 -6.76 -14.10 -20.20
N SER A 29 -5.55 -14.62 -20.01
CA SER A 29 -5.33 -15.90 -19.34
C SER A 29 -5.68 -15.83 -17.86
N ASN A 30 -6.60 -16.69 -17.43
CA ASN A 30 -6.93 -16.91 -16.03
C ASN A 30 -5.96 -17.88 -15.32
N LYS A 31 -4.93 -18.36 -16.04
CA LYS A 31 -3.95 -19.35 -15.54
C LYS A 31 -2.64 -18.73 -15.09
N ILE A 32 -2.50 -17.39 -15.12
CA ILE A 32 -1.26 -16.72 -14.70
C ILE A 32 -1.05 -16.96 -13.20
N PRO A 33 0.06 -17.60 -12.78
CA PRO A 33 0.33 -17.87 -11.38
C PRO A 33 0.91 -16.62 -10.71
N TRP A 34 0.05 -15.63 -10.45
CA TRP A 34 0.45 -14.30 -9.96
C TRP A 34 1.37 -14.34 -8.74
N HIS A 35 1.14 -15.26 -7.80
CA HIS A 35 2.01 -15.43 -6.63
C HIS A 35 3.46 -15.77 -7.02
N ASN A 36 3.64 -16.77 -7.89
CA ASN A 36 4.96 -17.21 -8.31
C ASN A 36 5.62 -16.18 -9.24
N LEU A 37 4.82 -15.47 -10.04
CA LEU A 37 5.31 -14.39 -10.88
C LEU A 37 5.87 -13.25 -10.03
N TRP A 38 5.17 -12.83 -8.98
CA TRP A 38 5.69 -11.80 -8.06
C TRP A 38 6.98 -12.25 -7.39
N ALA A 39 7.01 -13.47 -6.86
CA ALA A 39 8.23 -14.03 -6.26
C ALA A 39 9.40 -14.03 -7.26
N ALA A 40 9.18 -14.45 -8.52
CA ALA A 40 10.21 -14.41 -9.54
C ALA A 40 10.69 -12.97 -9.85
N LEU A 41 9.77 -12.01 -9.90
CA LEU A 41 10.12 -10.60 -10.10
C LEU A 41 10.94 -10.03 -8.94
N TRP A 42 10.66 -10.43 -7.70
CA TRP A 42 11.43 -9.99 -6.54
C TRP A 42 12.87 -10.51 -6.58
N HIS A 43 13.09 -11.76 -7.01
CA HIS A 43 14.44 -12.32 -7.21
C HIS A 43 15.28 -11.57 -8.25
N LEU A 44 14.63 -10.89 -9.20
CA LEU A 44 15.32 -10.12 -10.24
C LEU A 44 15.76 -8.73 -9.75
N ILE A 45 15.47 -8.35 -8.50
CA ILE A 45 15.91 -7.08 -7.91
C ILE A 45 17.28 -7.32 -7.25
N PRO A 46 18.40 -6.86 -7.87
CA PRO A 46 19.74 -7.21 -7.41
C PRO A 46 20.12 -6.53 -6.09
N ASP A 47 19.69 -5.28 -5.89
CA ASP A 47 19.95 -4.48 -4.69
C ASP A 47 18.64 -3.83 -4.23
N PRO A 48 17.83 -4.53 -3.42
CA PRO A 48 16.54 -4.04 -2.97
C PRO A 48 16.65 -3.03 -1.83
N LEU A 49 17.83 -2.85 -1.22
CA LEU A 49 17.96 -2.11 0.03
C LEU A 49 18.29 -0.64 -0.21
N SER A 50 17.75 0.23 0.64
CA SER A 50 18.15 1.63 0.75
C SER A 50 18.58 1.88 2.19
N ASP A 51 19.86 2.26 2.38
CA ASP A 51 20.45 2.42 3.71
C ASP A 51 20.25 1.20 4.62
N GLY A 52 20.55 0.01 4.08
CA GLY A 52 20.41 -1.28 4.79
C GLY A 52 18.98 -1.76 5.03
N ARG A 53 17.96 -1.03 4.54
CA ARG A 53 16.55 -1.32 4.83
C ARG A 53 15.72 -1.52 3.56
N LEU A 54 14.71 -2.36 3.64
CA LEU A 54 13.71 -2.51 2.60
C LEU A 54 12.62 -1.45 2.80
N MET A 55 12.63 -0.41 1.95
CA MET A 55 11.66 0.68 2.03
C MET A 55 10.43 0.38 1.17
N ILE A 56 9.28 0.13 1.78
CA ILE A 56 8.04 -0.22 1.09
C ILE A 56 7.07 0.96 1.15
N ALA A 57 6.73 1.54 0.01
CA ALA A 57 5.57 2.42 -0.12
C ALA A 57 4.29 1.60 -0.13
N LEU A 58 3.29 2.03 0.66
CA LEU A 58 1.95 1.44 0.70
C LEU A 58 0.92 2.54 0.43
N ASP A 59 0.08 2.32 -0.58
CA ASP A 59 -1.00 3.22 -0.94
C ASP A 59 -2.17 2.45 -1.58
N ASP A 60 -3.32 3.11 -1.72
CA ASP A 60 -4.41 2.64 -2.57
C ASP A 60 -4.85 3.70 -3.57
N PHE A 61 -5.29 3.25 -4.74
CA PHE A 61 -5.79 4.15 -5.77
C PHE A 61 -7.09 3.66 -6.37
N ILE A 62 -7.91 4.62 -6.78
CA ILE A 62 -9.15 4.40 -7.52
C ILE A 62 -8.84 4.54 -9.01
N ASN A 63 -9.27 3.57 -9.80
CA ASN A 63 -9.07 3.51 -11.25
C ASN A 63 -10.44 3.49 -11.95
N PRO A 64 -11.02 4.67 -12.25
CA PRO A 64 -12.32 4.77 -12.91
C PRO A 64 -12.36 4.03 -14.24
N LYS A 65 -13.49 3.37 -14.50
CA LYS A 65 -13.74 2.61 -15.73
C LYS A 65 -15.11 2.96 -16.29
N THR A 66 -15.30 2.70 -17.57
CA THR A 66 -16.59 2.88 -18.27
C THR A 66 -17.28 1.56 -18.59
N GLY A 67 -16.55 0.45 -18.67
CA GLY A 67 -17.11 -0.88 -18.97
C GLY A 67 -17.79 -1.52 -17.76
N ARG A 68 -19.02 -2.02 -17.94
CA ARG A 68 -19.84 -2.61 -16.86
C ARG A 68 -19.35 -3.99 -16.39
N ASN A 69 -18.67 -4.74 -17.25
CA ASN A 69 -18.22 -6.10 -16.95
C ASN A 69 -16.75 -6.20 -16.55
N ILE A 70 -16.13 -5.07 -16.19
CA ILE A 70 -14.71 -5.06 -15.78
C ILE A 70 -14.60 -5.63 -14.37
N PHE A 71 -13.71 -6.61 -14.24
CA PHE A 71 -13.43 -7.29 -12.97
C PHE A 71 -13.08 -6.30 -11.85
N GLY A 72 -13.60 -6.53 -10.66
CA GLY A 72 -13.35 -5.73 -9.46
C GLY A 72 -13.91 -4.32 -9.49
N CYS A 73 -14.72 -3.95 -10.49
CA CYS A 73 -15.36 -2.64 -10.53
C CYS A 73 -16.63 -2.60 -9.68
N SER A 74 -16.77 -1.55 -8.87
CA SER A 74 -17.99 -1.23 -8.15
C SER A 74 -18.14 0.29 -8.01
N HIS A 75 -19.25 0.77 -7.46
CA HIS A 75 -19.35 2.16 -7.02
C HIS A 75 -18.57 2.33 -5.73
N ILE A 76 -17.45 3.04 -5.80
CA ILE A 76 -16.52 3.24 -4.69
C ILE A 76 -16.55 4.69 -4.28
N PHE A 77 -16.63 4.96 -2.98
CA PHE A 77 -16.57 6.34 -2.49
C PHE A 77 -15.16 6.89 -2.63
N ASP A 78 -15.02 8.02 -3.32
CA ASP A 78 -13.76 8.73 -3.48
C ASP A 78 -13.67 9.91 -2.50
N HIS A 79 -12.85 9.75 -1.46
CA HIS A 79 -12.60 10.79 -0.47
C HIS A 79 -11.78 11.97 -1.03
N ALA A 80 -11.14 11.81 -2.19
CA ALA A 80 -10.31 12.80 -2.85
C ALA A 80 -11.00 13.40 -4.10
N ALA A 81 -12.27 13.08 -4.35
CA ALA A 81 -13.02 13.63 -5.47
C ALA A 81 -13.06 15.16 -5.40
N LYS A 82 -12.64 15.79 -6.50
CA LYS A 82 -12.80 17.24 -6.69
C LYS A 82 -14.26 17.60 -6.95
N ASP A 83 -14.63 18.87 -6.80
CA ASP A 83 -16.03 19.32 -6.96
C ASP A 83 -16.67 18.93 -8.30
N ASN A 84 -15.87 18.88 -9.39
CA ASN A 84 -16.33 18.49 -10.73
C ASN A 84 -16.26 16.97 -10.99
N GLN A 85 -16.04 16.14 -9.98
CA GLN A 85 -15.93 14.69 -10.10
C GLN A 85 -17.04 13.99 -9.31
N SER A 86 -17.51 12.85 -9.83
CA SER A 86 -18.44 12.01 -9.07
C SER A 86 -17.75 11.47 -7.82
N LYS A 87 -18.45 11.55 -6.68
CA LYS A 87 -18.00 10.94 -5.41
C LYS A 87 -18.12 9.41 -5.41
N TYR A 88 -18.86 8.82 -6.35
CA TYR A 88 -19.08 7.38 -6.45
C TYR A 88 -18.80 6.87 -7.88
N PRO A 89 -17.57 7.01 -8.40
CA PRO A 89 -17.23 6.49 -9.72
C PRO A 89 -17.40 4.97 -9.78
N TRP A 90 -17.79 4.48 -10.97
CA TRP A 90 -17.62 3.08 -11.31
C TRP A 90 -16.12 2.81 -11.52
N ALA A 91 -15.50 2.10 -10.59
CA ALA A 91 -14.04 2.01 -10.54
C ALA A 91 -13.55 0.73 -9.88
N GLN A 92 -12.30 0.37 -10.19
CA GLN A 92 -11.52 -0.56 -9.38
C GLN A 92 -10.84 0.23 -8.25
N ASN A 93 -10.80 -0.30 -7.04
CA ASN A 93 -9.88 0.16 -6.01
C ASN A 93 -8.78 -0.89 -5.86
N VAL A 94 -7.52 -0.45 -5.87
CA VAL A 94 -6.36 -1.31 -5.84
C VAL A 94 -5.45 -0.87 -4.70
N VAL A 95 -5.14 -1.80 -3.80
CA VAL A 95 -4.07 -1.63 -2.81
C VAL A 95 -2.77 -2.06 -3.44
N LEU A 96 -1.76 -1.20 -3.38
CA LEU A 96 -0.45 -1.42 -3.97
C LEU A 96 0.63 -1.28 -2.90
N ILE A 97 1.59 -2.20 -2.93
CA ILE A 97 2.88 -2.00 -2.28
C ILE A 97 3.99 -1.96 -3.33
N GLY A 98 4.96 -1.07 -3.12
CA GLY A 98 6.09 -0.91 -4.01
C GLY A 98 7.38 -0.62 -3.26
N LEU A 99 8.49 -1.05 -3.84
CA LEU A 99 9.83 -0.79 -3.33
C LEU A 99 10.23 0.64 -3.69
N LEU A 100 10.54 1.44 -2.67
CA LEU A 100 11.17 2.74 -2.84
C LEU A 100 12.68 2.56 -2.99
N LYS A 101 13.21 2.96 -4.15
CA LYS A 101 14.63 2.88 -4.46
C LYS A 101 15.06 4.08 -5.28
N VAL A 102 16.27 4.57 -5.04
CA VAL A 102 16.89 5.58 -5.90
C VAL A 102 17.47 4.89 -7.13
N ILE A 103 16.93 5.20 -8.31
CA ILE A 103 17.37 4.67 -9.60
C ILE A 103 17.80 5.87 -10.45
N LYS A 104 19.06 5.85 -10.91
CA LYS A 104 19.65 6.95 -11.72
C LYS A 104 19.44 8.33 -11.08
N GLY A 105 19.70 8.43 -9.76
CA GLY A 105 19.62 9.68 -9.00
C GLY A 105 18.20 10.17 -8.68
N ARG A 106 17.16 9.37 -8.92
CA ARG A 106 15.77 9.73 -8.63
C ARG A 106 15.08 8.65 -7.84
N TRP A 107 14.23 9.04 -6.89
CA TRP A 107 13.34 8.11 -6.22
C TRP A 107 12.37 7.49 -7.24
N ALA A 108 12.32 6.17 -7.24
CA ALA A 108 11.40 5.37 -8.03
C ALA A 108 10.63 4.42 -7.10
N CYS A 109 9.42 4.07 -7.52
CA CYS A 109 8.60 3.07 -6.87
C CYS A 109 8.46 1.87 -7.81
N LEU A 110 9.13 0.77 -7.48
CA LEU A 110 9.03 -0.49 -8.23
C LEU A 110 7.87 -1.32 -7.65
N PRO A 111 6.85 -1.71 -8.43
CA PRO A 111 5.75 -2.51 -7.90
C PRO A 111 6.23 -3.84 -7.29
N LEU A 112 5.80 -4.12 -6.06
CA LEU A 112 6.09 -5.38 -5.37
C LEU A 112 4.88 -6.30 -5.32
N SER A 113 3.69 -5.75 -5.08
CA SER A 113 2.45 -6.53 -5.09
C SER A 113 1.25 -5.61 -5.18
N GLN A 114 0.14 -6.12 -5.73
CA GLN A 114 -1.13 -5.41 -5.72
C GLN A 114 -2.30 -6.37 -5.50
N ARG A 115 -3.39 -5.85 -4.93
CA ARG A 115 -4.65 -6.57 -4.79
C ARG A 115 -5.83 -5.64 -5.08
N PHE A 116 -6.83 -6.18 -5.75
CA PHE A 116 -8.11 -5.50 -5.91
C PHE A 116 -8.85 -5.53 -4.57
N TYR A 117 -9.29 -4.36 -4.11
CA TYR A 117 -10.24 -4.26 -3.01
C TYR A 117 -11.64 -4.54 -3.54
N LEU A 118 -12.26 -5.60 -3.04
CA LEU A 118 -13.60 -6.04 -3.44
C LEU A 118 -14.56 -5.76 -2.29
N PRO A 119 -15.47 -4.78 -2.40
CA PRO A 119 -16.36 -4.43 -1.28
C PRO A 119 -17.27 -5.59 -0.90
N GLN A 120 -17.45 -5.82 0.41
CA GLN A 120 -18.31 -6.89 0.93
C GLN A 120 -19.72 -6.86 0.32
N LYS A 121 -20.31 -5.67 0.15
CA LYS A 121 -21.63 -5.52 -0.48
C LYS A 121 -21.67 -6.07 -1.91
N ALA A 122 -20.62 -5.82 -2.70
CA ALA A 122 -20.53 -6.31 -4.07
C ALA A 122 -20.29 -7.82 -4.14
N ILE A 123 -19.49 -8.37 -3.21
CA ILE A 123 -19.30 -9.82 -3.06
C ILE A 123 -20.64 -10.49 -2.70
N ASN A 124 -21.38 -9.93 -1.73
CA ASN A 124 -22.66 -10.46 -1.28
C ASN A 124 -23.74 -10.41 -2.36
N ALA A 125 -23.71 -9.39 -3.22
CA ALA A 125 -24.58 -9.29 -4.40
C ALA A 125 -24.27 -10.34 -5.48
N LYS A 126 -23.23 -11.16 -5.30
CA LYS A 126 -22.79 -12.24 -6.23
C LYS A 126 -22.55 -11.77 -7.67
N SER A 127 -22.21 -10.49 -7.86
CA SER A 127 -21.94 -9.91 -9.18
C SER A 127 -20.83 -10.69 -9.88
N ASP A 128 -21.01 -11.02 -11.16
CA ASP A 128 -20.05 -11.86 -11.90
C ASP A 128 -18.66 -11.23 -12.00
N ASN A 129 -18.60 -9.89 -12.05
CA ASN A 129 -17.35 -9.15 -12.07
C ASN A 129 -16.59 -9.15 -10.73
N MET A 130 -17.09 -9.81 -9.68
CA MET A 130 -16.44 -9.95 -8.38
C MET A 130 -15.84 -11.36 -8.16
N ARG A 131 -15.92 -12.25 -9.14
CA ARG A 131 -15.43 -13.63 -9.04
C ARG A 131 -14.01 -13.75 -9.57
N VAL A 132 -13.15 -14.45 -8.83
CA VAL A 132 -11.79 -14.80 -9.29
C VAL A 132 -11.81 -16.25 -9.76
N ALA A 133 -11.48 -16.48 -11.03
CA ALA A 133 -11.55 -17.81 -11.66
C ALA A 133 -12.90 -18.51 -11.43
N GLY A 134 -14.01 -17.76 -11.46
CA GLY A 134 -15.37 -18.27 -11.25
C GLY A 134 -15.76 -18.53 -9.79
N LYS A 135 -14.83 -18.38 -8.83
CA LYS A 135 -15.10 -18.61 -7.40
C LYS A 135 -15.44 -17.30 -6.67
N VAL A 136 -16.34 -17.41 -5.70
CA VAL A 136 -16.64 -16.32 -4.77
C VAL A 136 -15.44 -16.15 -3.84
N VAL A 137 -14.91 -14.93 -3.80
CA VAL A 137 -13.80 -14.55 -2.92
C VAL A 137 -14.31 -14.18 -1.53
N SER A 138 -13.54 -14.51 -0.50
CA SER A 138 -13.76 -13.97 0.84
C SER A 138 -13.40 -12.49 0.85
N PHE A 139 -14.18 -11.72 1.62
CA PHE A 139 -13.88 -10.31 1.82
C PHE A 139 -12.59 -10.13 2.61
N GLN A 140 -11.80 -9.16 2.19
CA GLN A 140 -10.65 -8.66 2.94
C GLN A 140 -10.69 -7.13 2.93
N THR A 141 -10.44 -6.53 4.10
CA THR A 141 -10.21 -5.09 4.20
C THR A 141 -8.89 -4.71 3.52
N LYS A 142 -8.76 -3.46 3.07
CA LYS A 142 -7.50 -2.95 2.49
C LYS A 142 -6.30 -3.12 3.44
N LEU A 143 -6.52 -2.96 4.75
CA LEU A 143 -5.48 -3.19 5.76
C LEU A 143 -5.04 -4.65 5.84
N GLN A 144 -5.98 -5.60 5.82
CA GLN A 144 -5.64 -7.03 5.78
C GLN A 144 -4.85 -7.39 4.52
N GLN A 145 -5.28 -6.88 3.36
CA GLN A 145 -4.56 -7.07 2.10
C GLN A 145 -3.13 -6.53 2.19
N ALA A 146 -2.95 -5.31 2.71
CA ALA A 146 -1.64 -4.70 2.90
C ALA A 146 -0.75 -5.52 3.84
N VAL A 147 -1.26 -5.95 4.99
CA VAL A 147 -0.53 -6.79 5.95
C VAL A 147 -0.05 -8.09 5.28
N GLU A 148 -0.93 -8.79 4.57
CA GLU A 148 -0.57 -10.04 3.90
C GLU A 148 0.47 -9.84 2.80
N MET A 149 0.33 -8.79 1.98
CA MET A 149 1.31 -8.48 0.94
C MET A 149 2.68 -8.13 1.53
N VAL A 150 2.73 -7.33 2.61
CA VAL A 150 3.99 -6.98 3.28
C VAL A 150 4.64 -8.20 3.90
N ILE A 151 3.87 -9.09 4.55
CA ILE A 151 4.42 -10.33 5.13
C ILE A 151 5.04 -11.21 4.05
N GLN A 152 4.40 -11.35 2.88
CA GLN A 152 4.94 -12.14 1.77
C GLN A 152 6.28 -11.58 1.27
N VAL A 153 6.37 -10.27 1.10
CA VAL A 153 7.63 -9.59 0.72
C VAL A 153 8.69 -9.74 1.81
N ALA A 154 8.31 -9.57 3.09
CA ALA A 154 9.21 -9.70 4.22
C ALA A 154 9.81 -11.12 4.35
N GLN A 155 8.99 -12.14 4.11
CA GLN A 155 9.44 -13.53 4.11
C GLN A 155 10.40 -13.82 2.95
N HIS A 156 10.20 -13.18 1.81
CA HIS A 156 11.10 -13.31 0.67
C HIS A 156 12.46 -12.64 0.93
N PHE A 157 12.46 -11.41 1.46
CA PHE A 157 13.67 -10.67 1.85
C PHE A 157 13.98 -10.87 3.35
N ALA A 158 14.09 -12.12 3.79
CA ALA A 158 14.26 -12.45 5.21
C ALA A 158 15.54 -11.86 5.80
N GLY A 159 15.47 -11.49 7.09
CA GLY A 159 16.63 -10.98 7.84
C GLY A 159 16.94 -9.49 7.65
N VAL A 160 16.08 -8.75 6.94
CA VAL A 160 16.25 -7.32 6.65
C VAL A 160 15.21 -6.49 7.41
N ASP A 161 15.61 -5.32 7.89
CA ASP A 161 14.69 -4.33 8.44
C ASP A 161 13.82 -3.69 7.36
N ILE A 162 12.51 -3.62 7.63
CA ILE A 162 11.50 -3.13 6.71
C ILE A 162 10.94 -1.82 7.26
N ILE A 163 10.99 -0.77 6.43
CA ILE A 163 10.30 0.49 6.69
C ILE A 163 9.11 0.58 5.75
N ILE A 164 7.91 0.64 6.32
CA ILE A 164 6.70 0.89 5.55
C ILE A 164 6.42 2.38 5.59
N VAL A 165 6.34 2.99 4.41
CA VAL A 165 6.01 4.41 4.21
C VAL A 165 4.58 4.51 3.70
N CYS A 166 3.69 5.14 4.45
CA CYS A 166 2.30 5.29 4.05
C CYS A 166 1.66 6.58 4.57
N ASP A 167 0.45 6.85 4.10
CA ASP A 167 -0.33 7.99 4.54
C ASP A 167 -0.95 7.78 5.94
N SER A 168 -1.70 8.77 6.42
CA SER A 168 -2.37 8.67 7.73
C SER A 168 -3.53 7.67 7.76
N TRP A 169 -4.10 7.29 6.60
CA TRP A 169 -5.17 6.32 6.54
C TRP A 169 -4.65 4.91 6.85
N PHE A 170 -3.52 4.53 6.23
CA PHE A 170 -2.84 3.26 6.53
C PHE A 170 -2.04 3.29 7.84
N GLY A 171 -1.59 4.47 8.28
CA GLY A 171 -0.78 4.71 9.48
C GLY A 171 -1.49 4.47 10.82
N ASN A 172 -2.13 3.31 11.00
CA ASN A 172 -2.90 2.99 12.20
C ASN A 172 -2.60 1.58 12.74
N ASN A 173 -3.10 1.29 13.94
CA ASN A 173 -2.81 0.05 14.64
C ASN A 173 -3.39 -1.22 13.96
N GLY A 174 -4.34 -1.07 13.04
CA GLY A 174 -4.83 -2.15 12.19
C GLY A 174 -3.80 -2.65 11.18
N LEU A 175 -2.87 -1.79 10.75
CA LEU A 175 -1.69 -2.18 9.95
C LEU A 175 -0.54 -2.60 10.87
N PHE A 176 -0.17 -1.74 11.83
CA PHE A 176 1.06 -1.89 12.59
C PHE A 176 1.06 -3.10 13.53
N LYS A 177 -0.04 -3.34 14.27
CA LYS A 177 -0.08 -4.43 15.26
C LYS A 177 0.08 -5.81 14.61
N PRO A 178 -0.70 -6.18 13.56
CA PRO A 178 -0.51 -7.49 12.92
C PRO A 178 0.90 -7.71 12.36
N LEU A 179 1.48 -6.67 11.76
CA LEU A 179 2.86 -6.73 11.25
C LEU A 179 3.87 -6.93 12.37
N ARG A 180 3.78 -6.14 13.45
CA ARG A 180 4.66 -6.29 14.62
C ARG A 180 4.53 -7.67 15.24
N THR A 181 3.33 -8.23 15.30
CA THR A 181 3.09 -9.58 15.80
C THR A 181 3.74 -10.67 14.93
N LYS A 182 3.79 -10.47 13.60
CA LYS A 182 4.33 -11.48 12.67
C LYS A 182 5.81 -11.32 12.35
N LEU A 183 6.31 -10.08 12.31
CA LEU A 183 7.67 -9.73 11.89
C LEU A 183 8.54 -9.25 13.05
N GLY A 184 7.98 -9.07 14.25
CA GLY A 184 8.73 -8.66 15.42
C GLY A 184 9.38 -7.29 15.26
N ASN A 185 10.65 -7.18 15.67
CA ASN A 185 11.37 -5.91 15.68
C ASN A 185 11.83 -5.41 14.31
N PHE A 186 11.79 -6.27 13.28
CA PHE A 186 12.23 -5.97 11.92
C PHE A 186 11.29 -5.03 11.14
N VAL A 187 10.11 -4.70 11.67
CA VAL A 187 9.14 -3.84 10.99
C VAL A 187 8.98 -2.49 11.68
N HIS A 188 9.14 -1.44 10.87
CA HIS A 188 8.98 -0.04 11.23
C HIS A 188 7.91 0.60 10.34
N LEU A 189 7.24 1.61 10.88
CA LEU A 189 6.19 2.35 10.19
C LEU A 189 6.53 3.84 10.20
N LEU A 190 6.69 4.41 9.01
CA LEU A 190 6.80 5.83 8.77
C LEU A 190 5.49 6.31 8.15
N SER A 191 4.71 7.07 8.90
CA SER A 191 3.42 7.58 8.42
C SER A 191 3.17 9.00 8.90
N ARG A 192 2.33 9.72 8.16
CA ARG A 192 1.81 11.02 8.63
C ARG A 192 0.80 10.79 9.74
N LEU A 193 0.92 11.57 10.81
CA LEU A 193 -0.13 11.67 11.82
C LEU A 193 -1.11 12.77 11.42
N ARG A 194 -2.41 12.57 11.68
CA ARG A 194 -3.40 13.63 11.47
C ARG A 194 -3.23 14.69 12.55
N SER A 195 -3.39 15.96 12.19
CA SER A 195 -3.25 17.09 13.13
C SER A 195 -4.16 16.96 14.36
N ASN A 196 -5.35 16.37 14.18
CA ASN A 196 -6.33 16.15 15.24
C ASN A 196 -6.16 14.83 16.00
N THR A 197 -5.15 14.00 15.67
CA THR A 197 -4.88 12.77 16.42
C THR A 197 -4.44 13.12 17.84
N VAL A 198 -5.11 12.54 18.85
CA VAL A 198 -4.75 12.73 20.27
C VAL A 198 -3.65 11.76 20.67
N LEU A 199 -2.56 12.31 21.22
CA LEU A 199 -1.42 11.58 21.74
C LEU A 199 -1.60 11.30 23.23
N TYR A 200 -1.12 10.14 23.64
CA TYR A 200 -1.16 9.67 25.02
C TYR A 200 0.21 9.14 25.42
N SER A 201 0.56 9.28 26.69
CA SER A 201 1.75 8.65 27.25
C SER A 201 1.61 7.12 27.21
N ILE A 202 2.74 6.42 27.27
CA ILE A 202 2.75 4.98 27.48
C ILE A 202 2.09 4.69 28.84
N PRO A 203 1.13 3.75 28.93
CA PRO A 203 0.52 3.41 30.21
C PRO A 203 1.58 2.82 31.14
N LYS A 204 1.65 3.32 32.39
CA LYS A 204 2.51 2.72 33.42
C LYS A 204 2.03 1.29 33.69
N ILE A 205 2.92 0.32 33.56
CA ILE A 205 2.64 -1.07 33.95
C ILE A 205 2.55 -1.10 35.48
N GLY A 206 1.35 -1.25 36.01
CA GLY A 206 1.15 -1.41 37.46
C GLY A 206 1.57 -2.80 37.90
N SER A 207 2.23 -2.90 39.06
CA SER A 207 2.69 -4.17 39.66
C SER A 207 1.55 -5.03 40.23
N SER A 208 0.33 -4.50 40.35
CA SER A 208 -0.83 -5.23 40.90
C SER A 208 -1.88 -5.55 39.84
N LYS A 209 -2.32 -6.82 39.81
CA LYS A 209 -3.50 -7.30 39.08
C LYS A 209 -4.77 -6.70 39.71
N LYS A 210 -5.04 -5.43 39.42
CA LYS A 210 -6.32 -4.81 39.76
C LYS A 210 -7.43 -5.43 38.88
N PRO A 211 -8.63 -5.67 39.41
CA PRO A 211 -9.75 -6.15 38.61
C PRO A 211 -10.09 -5.15 37.49
N GLY A 212 -10.35 -5.69 36.29
CA GLY A 212 -10.70 -4.92 35.10
C GLY A 212 -9.69 -5.00 33.95
N ARG A 213 -10.09 -4.49 32.79
CA ARG A 213 -9.23 -4.48 31.59
C ARG A 213 -8.07 -3.48 31.79
N PRO A 214 -6.81 -3.87 31.53
CA PRO A 214 -5.68 -2.93 31.57
C PRO A 214 -5.91 -1.70 30.70
N LYS A 215 -5.44 -0.53 31.18
CA LYS A 215 -5.53 0.72 30.42
C LYS A 215 -4.75 0.60 29.11
N LYS A 216 -5.40 0.97 28.01
CA LYS A 216 -4.76 1.01 26.68
C LYS A 216 -3.81 2.20 26.51
N TYR A 217 -4.11 3.32 27.17
CA TYR A 217 -3.40 4.59 27.03
C TYR A 217 -3.07 5.16 28.42
N GLY A 218 -1.96 5.90 28.51
CA GLY A 218 -1.58 6.67 29.69
C GLY A 218 -2.27 8.04 29.75
N SER A 219 -1.59 9.05 30.26
CA SER A 219 -2.13 10.42 30.34
C SER A 219 -2.25 11.03 28.94
N ARG A 220 -3.30 11.82 28.72
CA ARG A 220 -3.46 12.61 27.48
C ARG A 220 -2.33 13.64 27.42
N LEU A 221 -1.65 13.72 26.28
CA LEU A 221 -0.55 14.68 26.03
C LEU A 221 -1.01 15.89 25.21
N GLY A 222 -2.08 15.75 24.44
CA GLY A 222 -2.58 16.77 23.52
C GLY A 222 -2.83 16.19 22.13
N SER A 223 -3.26 17.02 21.19
CA SER A 223 -3.33 16.67 19.77
C SER A 223 -1.96 16.74 19.10
N CYS A 224 -1.80 16.11 17.94
CA CYS A 224 -0.57 16.23 17.14
C CYS A 224 -0.25 17.69 16.78
N ALA A 225 -1.26 18.53 16.54
CA ALA A 225 -1.06 19.96 16.30
C ALA A 225 -0.54 20.71 17.53
N GLU A 226 -1.14 20.48 18.70
CA GLU A 226 -0.70 21.07 19.97
C GLU A 226 0.75 20.66 20.29
N MET A 227 1.06 19.36 20.13
CA MET A 227 2.41 18.85 20.36
C MET A 227 3.40 19.38 19.33
N ALA A 228 3.04 19.46 18.04
CA ALA A 228 3.92 20.04 17.02
C ALA A 228 4.25 21.50 17.32
N ALA A 229 3.27 22.30 17.78
CA ALA A 229 3.50 23.68 18.18
C ALA A 229 4.45 23.77 19.38
N ALA A 230 4.27 22.92 20.40
CA ALA A 230 5.14 22.89 21.58
C ALA A 230 6.58 22.47 21.25
N PHE A 231 6.79 21.65 20.23
CA PHE A 231 8.10 21.14 19.84
C PHE A 231 8.77 21.93 18.70
N MET A 232 8.12 22.98 18.19
CA MET A 232 8.61 23.76 17.05
C MET A 232 10.03 24.32 17.28
N ALA A 233 10.35 24.74 18.51
CA ALA A 233 11.66 25.26 18.88
C ALA A 233 12.80 24.21 18.78
N TYR A 234 12.46 22.92 18.76
CA TYR A 234 13.41 21.81 18.60
C TYR A 234 13.49 21.30 17.16
N ALA A 235 12.72 21.89 16.24
CA ALA A 235 12.76 21.51 14.84
C ALA A 235 14.11 21.90 14.23
N SER A 236 14.65 21.02 13.39
CA SER A 236 15.85 21.28 12.59
C SER A 236 15.47 21.22 11.12
N THR A 237 16.04 22.13 10.34
CA THR A 237 15.83 22.16 8.90
C THR A 237 16.80 21.22 8.21
N TYR A 238 16.27 20.39 7.32
CA TYR A 238 17.06 19.49 6.48
C TYR A 238 17.04 19.97 5.04
N HIS A 239 18.22 20.01 4.43
CA HIS A 239 18.39 20.31 3.01
C HIS A 239 18.33 19.01 2.21
N VAL A 240 17.25 18.80 1.46
CA VAL A 240 17.02 17.55 0.71
C VAL A 240 16.83 17.82 -0.77
N PHE A 241 17.37 16.94 -1.62
CA PHE A 241 17.18 17.01 -3.06
C PHE A 241 15.89 16.28 -3.46
N LEU A 242 14.85 17.03 -3.82
CA LEU A 242 13.53 16.52 -4.17
C LEU A 242 13.10 17.04 -5.54
N TYR A 243 12.72 16.12 -6.44
CA TYR A 243 12.20 16.44 -7.77
C TYR A 243 13.12 17.36 -8.59
N GLY A 244 14.44 17.16 -8.49
CA GLY A 244 15.41 17.93 -9.26
C GLY A 244 15.81 19.28 -8.64
N LYS A 245 15.36 19.59 -7.42
CA LYS A 245 15.71 20.82 -6.70
C LYS A 245 16.01 20.53 -5.23
N TYR A 246 16.92 21.29 -4.64
CA TYR A 246 17.08 21.31 -3.19
C TYR A 246 15.88 22.01 -2.55
N ARG A 247 15.40 21.45 -1.44
CA ARG A 247 14.30 21.97 -0.62
C ARG A 247 14.69 21.89 0.85
N GLU A 248 14.25 22.87 1.61
CA GLU A 248 14.27 22.86 3.06
C GLU A 248 13.00 22.19 3.57
N VAL A 249 13.15 21.25 4.50
CA VAL A 249 12.06 20.55 5.19
C VAL A 249 12.31 20.47 6.67
#